data_AF-A0A8S4QZA9-F1
#
_entry.id   AF-A0A8S4QZA9-F1
#
_cell.length_a   1.000
_cell.length_b   1.000
_cell.length_c   1.000
_cell.angle_alpha   90.00
_cell.angle_beta   90.00
_cell.angle_gamma   90.00
#
_symmetry.space_group_name_H-M   'P 1'
#
loop_
_entity.id
_entity.type
_entity.pdbx_description
1 polymer ?
#
loop_
_entity_poly.entity_id
_entity_poly.type
_entity_poly.pdbx_seq_one_letter_code
_entity_poly.pdbx_strand_id
1 'polypeptide(L)' 'ERGEFVCEICQSRWGEARQLRTHIVNSHERKYMCKLCDHVSRSSHRAKEHSNWHNGFTFDCKVCGASFA' A
#
# COMPACT_ATOMS: atom_id res chain seq x y z
N GLU A 1 14.27 29.61 -10.78
CA GLU A 1 12.99 29.66 -10.05
C GLU A 1 12.74 28.32 -9.34
N ARG A 2 12.10 28.30 -8.16
CA ARG A 2 11.59 27.02 -7.59
C ARG A 2 10.35 26.63 -8.39
N GLY A 3 10.54 25.86 -9.45
CA GLY A 3 9.42 25.28 -10.20
C GLY A 3 8.59 24.39 -9.27
N GLU A 4 7.31 24.70 -9.13
CA GLU A 4 6.38 23.89 -8.36
C GLU A 4 6.20 22.53 -9.06
N PHE A 5 6.20 21.45 -8.29
CA PHE A 5 5.93 20.11 -8.81
C PHE A 5 4.46 19.77 -8.58
N VAL A 6 3.68 19.76 -9.66
CA VAL A 6 2.22 19.55 -9.61
C VAL A 6 1.88 18.13 -10.02
N CYS A 7 1.00 17.48 -9.26
CA CYS A 7 0.40 16.22 -9.67
C CYS A 7 -0.68 16.48 -10.72
N GLU A 8 -0.55 15.93 -11.92
CA GLU A 8 -1.55 16.13 -12.98
C GLU A 8 -2.88 15.41 -12.70
N ILE A 9 -2.86 14.39 -11.83
CA ILE A 9 -4.03 13.56 -11.52
C ILE A 9 -4.97 14.25 -10.51
N CYS A 10 -4.42 14.89 -9.48
CA CYS A 10 -5.21 15.52 -8.42
C CYS A 10 -4.85 16.99 -8.15
N GLN A 11 -3.97 17.58 -8.95
CA GLN A 11 -3.55 18.99 -8.90
C GLN A 11 -2.87 19.41 -7.58
N SER A 12 -2.39 18.44 -6.78
CA SER A 12 -1.62 18.72 -5.56
C SER A 12 -0.23 19.25 -5.87
N ARG A 13 0.24 20.24 -5.10
CA ARG A 13 1.51 20.95 -5.29
C ARG A 13 2.55 20.50 -4.26
N TRP A 14 3.79 20.37 -4.72
CA TRP A 14 4.91 19.92 -3.90
C TRP A 14 6.14 20.80 -4.12
N GLY A 15 6.93 20.97 -3.06
CA GLY A 15 8.16 21.78 -3.12
C GLY A 15 9.31 21.07 -3.83
N GLU A 16 9.25 19.74 -3.97
CA GLU A 16 10.31 18.93 -4.56
C GLU A 16 9.77 17.80 -5.45
N ALA A 17 10.50 17.50 -6.53
CA ALA A 17 10.19 16.41 -7.44
C ALA A 17 10.11 15.05 -6.73
N ARG A 18 10.94 14.80 -5.71
CA ARG A 18 10.93 13.56 -4.94
C ARG A 18 9.60 13.37 -4.22
N GLN A 19 9.07 14.44 -3.63
CA GLN A 19 7.82 14.41 -2.90
C GLN A 19 6.65 14.14 -3.84
N LEU A 20 6.60 14.80 -5.01
CA LEU A 20 5.60 14.53 -6.05
C LEU A 20 5.66 13.06 -6.50
N ARG A 21 6.86 12.52 -6.78
CA ARG A 21 7.01 11.10 -7.16
C ARG A 21 6.47 10.16 -6.09
N THR A 22 6.82 10.37 -4.81
CA THR A 22 6.30 9.57 -3.71
C THR A 22 4.77 9.66 -3.61
N HIS A 23 4.21 10.85 -3.80
CA HIS A 23 2.77 11.06 -3.82
C HIS A 23 2.09 10.26 -4.94
N ILE A 24 2.61 10.31 -6.18
CA ILE A 24 2.06 9.56 -7.32
C ILE A 24 2.09 8.06 -7.02
N VAL A 25 3.22 7.53 -6.55
CA VAL A 25 3.36 6.10 -6.22
C VAL A 25 2.37 5.67 -5.14
N ASN A 26 2.12 6.50 -4.14
CA ASN A 26 1.27 6.15 -2.99
C ASN A 26 -0.22 6.35 -3.23
N SER A 27 -0.59 7.37 -4.02
CA SER A 27 -1.98 7.85 -4.13
C SER A 27 -2.63 7.45 -5.44
N HIS A 28 -1.82 7.25 -6.50
CA HIS A 28 -2.32 7.04 -7.85
C HIS A 28 -1.79 5.75 -8.47
N GLU A 29 -0.59 5.31 -8.10
CA GLU A 29 -0.03 4.07 -8.58
C GLU A 29 -0.51 2.90 -7.71
N ARG A 30 -1.35 2.03 -8.29
CA ARG A 30 -1.90 0.86 -7.60
C ARG A 30 -0.92 -0.33 -7.60
N LYS A 31 0.33 -0.12 -7.15
CA LYS A 31 1.40 -1.15 -7.19
C LYS A 31 1.04 -2.42 -6.44
N TYR A 32 0.25 -2.31 -5.38
CA TYR A 32 -0.11 -3.41 -4.51
C TYR A 32 -1.63 -3.66 -4.52
N MET A 33 -2.18 -3.72 -5.73
CA MET A 33 -3.56 -4.14 -5.95
C MET A 33 -3.69 -5.65 -5.65
N CYS A 34 -4.71 -6.02 -4.89
CA CYS A 34 -5.06 -7.42 -4.69
C CYS A 34 -5.62 -8.01 -5.99
N LYS A 35 -5.30 -9.27 -6.28
CA LYS A 35 -5.86 -9.99 -7.45
C LYS A 35 -7.22 -10.63 -7.17
N LEU A 36 -7.62 -10.69 -5.90
CA LEU A 36 -8.83 -11.37 -5.44
C LEU A 36 -9.95 -10.38 -5.06
N CYS A 37 -9.64 -9.08 -4.91
CA CYS A 37 -10.59 -8.01 -4.63
C CYS A 37 -10.04 -6.65 -5.06
N ASP A 38 -10.86 -5.60 -4.97
CA ASP A 38 -10.47 -4.23 -5.37
C ASP A 38 -9.61 -3.48 -4.34
N HIS A 39 -9.11 -4.17 -3.30
CA HIS A 39 -8.28 -3.55 -2.29
C HIS A 39 -6.88 -3.20 -2.84
N VAL A 40 -6.39 -2.01 -2.52
CA VAL A 40 -5.04 -1.55 -2.87
C VAL A 40 -4.28 -1.22 -1.60
N SER A 41 -3.16 -1.90 -1.38
CA SER A 41 -2.26 -1.64 -0.28
C SER A 41 -1.25 -0.53 -0.62
N ARG A 42 -0.75 0.15 0.42
CA ARG A 42 0.28 1.20 0.28
C ARG A 42 1.71 0.68 0.29
N SER A 43 1.92 -0.60 0.64
CA SER A 43 3.24 -1.23 0.68
C SER A 43 3.16 -2.73 0.44
N SER A 44 4.28 -3.33 0.06
CA SER A 44 4.41 -4.79 -0.16
C SER A 44 4.10 -5.59 1.11
N HIS A 45 4.55 -5.11 2.27
CA HIS A 45 4.27 -5.75 3.56
C HIS A 45 2.77 -5.78 3.84
N ARG A 46 2.07 -4.65 3.68
CA ARG A 46 0.60 -4.59 3.86
C ARG A 46 -0.15 -5.45 2.84
N ALA A 47 0.35 -5.52 1.61
CA ALA A 47 -0.22 -6.39 0.58
C ALA A 47 -0.13 -7.88 0.98
N LYS A 48 0.99 -8.28 1.57
CA LYS A 48 1.19 -9.64 2.07
C LYS A 48 0.24 -9.93 3.24
N GLU A 49 0.15 -9.04 4.23
CA GLU A 49 -0.80 -9.18 5.33
C GLU A 49 -2.25 -9.27 4.82
N HIS A 50 -2.63 -8.42 3.88
CA HIS A 50 -3.95 -8.48 3.25
C HIS A 50 -4.19 -9.82 2.52
N SER A 51 -3.19 -10.35 1.80
CA SER A 51 -3.32 -11.64 1.12
C SER A 51 -3.50 -12.82 2.09
N ASN A 52 -2.94 -12.72 3.30
CA ASN A 52 -3.11 -13.73 4.34
C ASN A 52 -4.58 -13.85 4.80
N TRP A 53 -5.32 -12.73 4.81
CA TRP A 53 -6.76 -12.74 5.11
C TRP A 53 -7.55 -13.56 4.08
N HIS A 54 -7.22 -13.42 2.79
CA HIS A 54 -7.85 -14.24 1.73
C HIS A 54 -7.50 -15.72 1.84
N ASN A 55 -6.27 -16.04 2.24
CA ASN A 55 -5.80 -17.41 2.38
C ASN A 55 -6.22 -18.07 3.70
N GLY A 56 -6.90 -17.34 4.60
CA GLY A 56 -7.24 -17.83 5.93
C GLY A 56 -6.01 -18.23 6.74
N PHE A 57 -4.90 -17.48 6.61
CA PHE A 57 -3.65 -17.81 7.27
C PHE A 57 -3.82 -17.76 8.79
N THR A 58 -3.65 -18.89 9.45
CA THR A 58 -3.73 -18.99 10.91
C THR A 58 -2.35 -18.85 11.55
N PHE A 59 -2.28 -18.10 12.64
CA PHE A 59 -1.13 -18.05 13.54
C PHE A 59 -1.29 -19.08 14.66
N ASP A 60 -0.40 -20.07 14.69
CA ASP A 60 -0.37 -21.06 15.77
C ASP A 60 0.55 -20.62 16.91
N CYS A 61 0.00 -20.44 18.10
CA CYS A 61 0.79 -20.24 19.31
C CYS A 61 1.44 -21.56 19.73
N LYS A 62 2.78 -21.65 19.67
CA LYS A 62 3.51 -22.86 20.09
C LYS A 62 3.53 -23.09 21.61
N VAL A 63 3.12 -22.10 22.41
CA VAL A 63 3.09 -22.19 23.87
C VAL A 63 1.78 -22.81 24.37
N CYS A 64 0.63 -22.37 23.85
CA CYS A 64 -0.68 -22.89 24.26
C CYS A 64 -1.38 -23.75 23.21
N GLY A 65 -0.84 -23.85 21.99
CA GLY A 65 -1.41 -24.64 20.89
C GLY A 65 -2.60 -24.00 20.18
N ALA A 66 -3.01 -22.77 20.56
CA ALA A 66 -4.15 -22.10 19.95
C ALA A 66 -3.81 -21.52 18.57
N SER A 67 -4.73 -21.66 17.62
CA SER A 67 -4.65 -21.07 16.28
C SER A 67 -5.54 -19.83 16.20
N PHE A 68 -5.00 -18.72 15.69
CA PHE A 68 -5.69 -17.45 15.52
C PHE A 68 -5.78 -17.12 14.03
N ALA A 69 -6.96 -16.76 13.53
CA ALA A 69 -7.16 -16.26 12.17
C ALA A 69 -7.09 -14.73 12.11
#